data_AF-A0A256ZET6-F1
#
_entry.id   AF-A0A256ZET6-F1
#
_cell.length_a   1.000
_cell.length_b   1.000
_cell.length_c   1.000
_cell.angle_alpha   90.00
_cell.angle_beta   90.00
_cell.angle_gamma   90.00
#
_symmetry.space_group_name_H-M   'P 1'
#
loop_
_entity.id
_entity.type
_entity.pdbx_description
1 polymer ?
#
loop_
_entity_poly.entity_id
_entity_poly.type
_entity_poly.pdbx_seq_one_letter_code
_entity_poly.pdbx_strand_id
1 'polypeptide(L)'
;MIGDKAEAIKNSQIRSMKFTFYLLPSIREGGLWLAIAGFTLGLLTVKGLDLLIPHLHFIKGYEGPHTRRSLRKAWLIALAMIIHNVPEGMAVGAAATYSTTRGVLLALAIGVQDIPEGLAVAIPLAIASGNPTKAFAMGALSGAAEALAALIPPLVVTAIATTLPLIMALAAGAMVYVVVHEVVPDIYGHGSVNWDTLED
;
A
#
# COMPACT_ATOMS: atom_id res chain seq x y z
N MET A 1 -13.10 -15.07 13.00
CA MET A 1 -12.43 -16.26 12.43
C MET A 1 -12.53 -16.38 10.91
N ILE A 2 -13.71 -16.56 10.28
CA ILE A 2 -13.80 -16.62 8.80
C ILE A 2 -13.65 -15.22 8.17
N GLY A 3 -14.22 -14.18 8.81
CA GLY A 3 -14.10 -12.78 8.37
C GLY A 3 -12.64 -12.27 8.37
N ASP A 4 -11.89 -12.52 9.44
CA ASP A 4 -10.49 -12.07 9.57
C ASP A 4 -9.58 -12.69 8.51
N LYS A 5 -9.75 -13.99 8.21
CA LYS A 5 -8.97 -14.65 7.15
C LYS A 5 -9.32 -14.13 5.76
N ALA A 6 -10.59 -13.83 5.49
CA ALA A 6 -10.99 -13.25 4.21
C ALA A 6 -10.44 -11.83 4.01
N GLU A 7 -10.37 -11.04 5.08
CA GLU A 7 -9.83 -9.68 5.05
C GLU A 7 -8.29 -9.68 4.97
N ALA A 8 -7.60 -10.60 5.67
CA ALA A 8 -6.17 -10.83 5.53
C ALA A 8 -5.79 -11.28 4.12
N ILE A 9 -6.55 -12.20 3.52
CA ILE A 9 -6.36 -12.64 2.13
C ILE A 9 -6.63 -11.47 1.16
N LYS A 10 -7.66 -10.66 1.37
CA LYS A 10 -7.91 -9.46 0.54
C LYS A 10 -6.77 -8.46 0.62
N ASN A 11 -6.32 -8.14 1.83
CA ASN A 11 -5.21 -7.23 2.07
C ASN A 11 -3.89 -7.78 1.52
N SER A 12 -3.72 -9.11 1.49
CA SER A 12 -2.59 -9.79 0.85
C SER A 12 -2.58 -9.65 -0.67
N GLN A 13 -3.75 -9.79 -1.30
CA GLN A 13 -3.88 -9.72 -2.77
C GLN A 13 -3.65 -8.31 -3.29
N ILE A 14 -4.16 -7.32 -2.56
CA ILE A 14 -3.94 -5.90 -2.87
C ILE A 14 -2.44 -5.56 -2.84
N ARG A 15 -1.72 -5.95 -1.77
CA ARG A 15 -0.29 -5.64 -1.62
C ARG A 15 0.60 -6.41 -2.61
N SER A 16 0.26 -7.65 -2.95
CA SER A 16 0.99 -8.46 -3.95
C SER A 16 0.73 -7.98 -5.39
N MET A 17 -0.43 -7.39 -5.68
CA MET A 17 -0.66 -6.69 -6.96
C MET A 17 0.31 -5.51 -7.11
N LYS A 18 0.44 -4.64 -6.09
CA LYS A 18 1.35 -3.47 -6.14
C LYS A 18 2.80 -3.81 -6.49
N PHE A 19 3.32 -4.92 -5.95
CA PHE A 19 4.68 -5.39 -6.28
C PHE A 19 4.90 -5.51 -7.80
N THR A 20 3.98 -6.20 -8.48
CA THR A 20 4.09 -6.44 -9.92
C THR A 20 3.94 -5.15 -10.71
N PHE A 21 3.04 -4.26 -10.25
CA PHE A 21 2.77 -2.98 -10.90
C PHE A 21 3.86 -1.92 -10.72
N TYR A 22 4.69 -2.00 -9.68
CA TYR A 22 5.85 -1.10 -9.55
C TYR A 22 7.13 -1.65 -10.18
N LEU A 23 7.35 -2.96 -10.06
CA LEU A 23 8.58 -3.56 -10.59
C LEU A 23 8.60 -3.56 -12.13
N LEU A 24 7.46 -3.80 -12.77
CA LEU A 24 7.39 -3.88 -14.23
C LEU A 24 7.69 -2.54 -14.93
N PRO A 25 7.10 -1.39 -14.54
CA PRO A 25 7.48 -0.08 -15.07
C PRO A 25 8.94 0.28 -14.75
N SER A 26 9.44 -0.08 -13.56
CA SER A 26 10.84 0.16 -13.19
C SER A 26 11.82 -0.55 -14.14
N ILE A 27 11.57 -1.82 -14.46
CA ILE A 27 12.41 -2.58 -15.41
C ILE A 27 12.32 -1.97 -16.81
N ARG A 28 11.11 -1.59 -17.26
CA ARG A 28 10.88 -1.08 -18.62
C ARG A 28 11.48 0.30 -18.85
N GLU A 29 11.42 1.19 -17.87
CA GLU A 29 11.84 2.59 -18.02
C GLU A 29 13.24 2.84 -17.42
N GLY A 30 13.66 2.10 -16.40
CA GLY A 30 14.95 2.27 -15.71
C GLY A 30 15.99 1.18 -15.98
N GLY A 31 15.59 0.06 -16.58
CA GLY A 31 16.46 -1.08 -16.86
C GLY A 31 16.61 -2.06 -15.69
N LEU A 32 16.98 -3.30 -16.02
CA LEU A 32 16.99 -4.43 -15.08
C LEU A 32 17.91 -4.19 -13.87
N TRP A 33 19.11 -3.66 -14.08
CA TRP A 33 20.08 -3.46 -13.01
C TRP A 33 19.63 -2.41 -11.98
N LEU A 34 19.04 -1.31 -12.46
CA LEU A 34 18.48 -0.27 -11.59
C LEU A 34 17.29 -0.81 -10.81
N ALA A 35 16.43 -1.61 -11.46
CA ALA A 35 15.31 -2.26 -10.79
C ALA A 35 15.78 -3.22 -9.68
N ILE A 36 16.78 -4.06 -9.93
CA ILE A 36 17.35 -4.96 -8.91
C ILE A 36 17.96 -4.17 -7.74
N ALA A 37 18.75 -3.14 -8.04
CA ALA A 37 19.40 -2.32 -7.02
C ALA A 37 18.38 -1.59 -6.14
N GLY A 38 17.40 -0.92 -6.76
CA GLY A 38 16.33 -0.22 -6.05
C GLY A 38 15.47 -1.18 -5.22
N PHE A 39 15.08 -2.32 -5.79
CA PHE A 39 14.30 -3.35 -5.09
C PHE A 39 15.03 -3.86 -3.84
N THR A 40 16.31 -4.21 -3.99
CA THR A 40 17.13 -4.69 -2.88
C THR A 40 17.28 -3.62 -1.81
N LEU A 41 17.53 -2.37 -2.21
CA LEU A 41 17.64 -1.24 -1.28
C LEU A 41 16.34 -1.00 -0.52
N GLY A 42 15.18 -1.07 -1.18
CA GLY A 42 13.87 -0.93 -0.55
C GLY A 42 13.60 -2.01 0.49
N LEU A 43 13.87 -3.27 0.14
CA LEU A 43 13.75 -4.40 1.06
C LEU A 43 14.64 -4.21 2.30
N LEU A 44 15.91 -3.85 2.10
CA LEU A 44 16.86 -3.63 3.20
C LEU A 44 16.49 -2.42 4.06
N THR A 45 15.92 -1.38 3.47
CA THR A 45 15.49 -0.18 4.20
C THR A 45 14.38 -0.52 5.18
N VAL A 46 13.31 -1.21 4.72
CA VAL A 46 12.21 -1.60 5.62
C VAL A 46 12.69 -2.61 6.66
N LYS A 47 13.52 -3.58 6.26
CA LYS A 47 14.17 -4.49 7.22
C LYS A 47 14.98 -3.75 8.29
N GLY A 48 15.77 -2.75 7.89
CA GLY A 48 16.55 -1.94 8.81
C GLY A 48 15.68 -1.14 9.77
N LEU A 49 14.60 -0.54 9.26
CA LEU A 49 13.62 0.18 10.09
C LEU A 49 12.92 -0.74 11.10
N ASP A 50 12.54 -1.95 10.67
CA ASP A 50 11.92 -2.98 11.53
C ASP A 50 12.87 -3.45 12.64
N LEU A 51 14.18 -3.51 12.37
CA LEU A 51 15.21 -3.83 13.36
C LEU A 51 15.52 -2.67 14.32
N LEU A 52 15.49 -1.41 13.83
CA LEU A 52 15.83 -0.22 14.61
C LEU A 52 14.69 0.30 15.48
N ILE A 53 13.45 0.14 15.00
CA ILE A 53 12.24 0.57 15.69
C ILE A 53 11.39 -0.68 15.90
N PRO A 54 11.62 -1.44 16.99
CA PRO A 54 10.87 -2.66 17.28
C PRO A 54 9.47 -2.29 17.77
N HIS A 55 8.59 -1.76 16.91
CA HIS A 55 7.28 -1.27 17.32
C HIS A 55 6.13 -1.80 16.44
N LEU A 56 5.28 -2.57 17.13
CA LEU A 56 3.83 -2.73 16.94
C LEU A 56 3.39 -3.25 15.57
N HIS A 57 3.01 -4.53 15.54
CA HIS A 57 2.23 -5.15 14.48
C HIS A 57 1.12 -4.19 13.99
N PHE A 58 1.33 -3.61 12.81
CA PHE A 58 0.35 -2.77 12.11
C PHE A 58 -0.90 -3.59 11.75
N ILE A 59 -0.74 -4.91 11.67
CA ILE A 59 -1.80 -5.90 11.45
C ILE A 59 -2.34 -6.39 12.78
N LYS A 60 -3.12 -5.54 13.43
CA LYS A 60 -4.38 -6.07 13.92
C LYS A 60 -5.44 -5.23 13.27
N GLY A 61 -6.17 -5.85 12.36
CA GLY A 61 -7.53 -5.42 12.05
C GLY A 61 -8.31 -5.16 13.34
N TYR A 62 -9.41 -4.45 13.21
CA TYR A 62 -10.15 -3.98 14.36
C TYR A 62 -10.74 -5.15 15.18
N GLU A 63 -10.08 -5.52 16.28
CA GLU A 63 -10.63 -6.37 17.34
C GLU A 63 -11.10 -5.50 18.52
N GLY A 64 -12.41 -5.27 18.65
CA GLY A 64 -13.02 -4.70 19.87
C GLY A 64 -14.14 -3.68 19.61
N PRO A 65 -14.85 -3.19 20.66
CA PRO A 65 -16.01 -2.29 20.52
C PRO A 65 -15.61 -0.84 20.18
N HIS A 66 -16.60 -0.01 19.74
CA HIS A 66 -16.46 1.39 19.30
C HIS A 66 -15.71 2.28 20.31
N THR A 67 -14.39 2.18 20.33
CA THR A 67 -13.52 2.84 21.32
C THR A 67 -12.61 3.84 20.62
N ARG A 68 -12.24 4.90 21.34
CA ARG A 68 -11.33 5.98 20.88
C ARG A 68 -10.04 5.47 20.23
N ARG A 69 -9.54 4.31 20.69
CA ARG A 69 -8.31 3.66 20.20
C ARG A 69 -8.47 3.11 18.77
N SER A 70 -9.63 2.56 18.44
CA SER A 70 -9.93 2.05 17.10
C SER A 70 -10.09 3.16 16.08
N LEU A 71 -10.84 4.21 16.43
CA LEU A 71 -10.96 5.38 15.58
C LEU A 71 -9.58 5.97 15.27
N ARG A 72 -8.71 6.11 16.28
CA ARG A 72 -7.34 6.59 16.06
C ARG A 72 -6.53 5.71 15.10
N LYS A 73 -6.64 4.39 15.20
CA LYS A 73 -5.97 3.46 14.26
C LYS A 73 -6.51 3.62 12.83
N ALA A 74 -7.83 3.66 12.66
CA ALA A 74 -8.46 3.84 11.34
C ALA A 74 -8.04 5.16 10.67
N TRP A 75 -7.91 6.25 11.45
CA TRP A 75 -7.38 7.53 10.96
C TRP A 75 -5.91 7.43 10.54
N LEU A 76 -5.06 6.77 11.33
CA LEU A 76 -3.64 6.61 10.98
C LEU A 76 -3.48 5.82 9.69
N ILE A 77 -4.26 4.75 9.50
CA ILE A 77 -4.26 3.97 8.27
C ILE A 77 -4.74 4.83 7.08
N ALA A 78 -5.81 5.61 7.25
CA ALA A 78 -6.31 6.48 6.20
C ALA A 78 -5.29 7.56 5.78
N LEU A 79 -4.60 8.19 6.74
CA LEU A 79 -3.52 9.13 6.41
C LEU A 79 -2.31 8.46 5.77
N ALA A 80 -1.92 7.27 6.24
CA ALA A 80 -0.82 6.52 5.64
C ALA A 80 -1.12 6.17 4.17
N MET A 81 -2.37 5.82 3.87
CA MET A 81 -2.80 5.54 2.49
C MET A 81 -2.65 6.78 1.59
N ILE A 82 -3.12 7.95 2.04
CA ILE A 82 -2.98 9.22 1.29
C ILE A 82 -1.51 9.48 0.92
N ILE A 83 -0.59 9.26 1.86
CA ILE A 83 0.85 9.46 1.61
C ILE A 83 1.39 8.45 0.60
N HIS A 84 0.89 7.21 0.63
CA HIS A 84 1.34 6.15 -0.26
C HIS A 84 0.81 6.29 -1.71
N ASN A 85 -0.33 6.96 -1.90
CA ASN A 85 -0.84 7.30 -3.24
C ASN A 85 -0.02 8.40 -3.93
N VAL A 86 0.81 9.16 -3.22
CA VAL A 86 1.64 10.21 -3.84
C VAL A 86 2.65 9.62 -4.84
N PRO A 87 3.47 8.59 -4.49
CA PRO A 87 4.29 7.87 -5.46
C PRO A 87 3.53 7.34 -6.67
N GLU A 88 2.32 6.82 -6.48
CA GLU A 88 1.48 6.25 -7.56
C GLU A 88 1.05 7.32 -8.55
N GLY A 89 0.54 8.44 -8.05
CA GLY A 89 0.21 9.60 -8.88
C GLY A 89 1.43 10.10 -9.65
N MET A 90 2.59 10.25 -8.98
CA MET A 90 3.84 10.61 -9.65
C MET A 90 4.26 9.60 -10.73
N ALA A 91 3.98 8.30 -10.55
CA ALA A 91 4.23 7.28 -11.57
C ALA A 91 3.40 7.54 -12.83
N VAL A 92 2.09 7.78 -12.65
CA VAL A 92 1.15 8.12 -13.72
C VAL A 92 1.60 9.37 -14.46
N GLY A 93 1.91 10.44 -13.72
CA GLY A 93 2.32 11.72 -14.28
C GLY A 93 3.59 11.63 -15.13
N ALA A 94 4.59 10.88 -14.67
CA ALA A 94 5.82 10.71 -15.44
C ALA A 94 5.59 9.85 -16.67
N ALA A 95 4.85 8.74 -16.56
CA ALA A 95 4.52 7.90 -17.71
C ALA A 95 3.77 8.69 -18.79
N ALA A 96 2.82 9.54 -18.37
CA ALA A 96 2.09 10.45 -19.26
C ALA A 96 2.97 11.52 -19.90
N THR A 97 4.02 11.97 -19.22
CA THR A 97 5.00 12.94 -19.76
C THR A 97 5.76 12.37 -20.96
N TYR A 98 6.09 11.08 -20.93
CA TYR A 98 6.79 10.40 -22.05
C TYR A 98 5.85 9.89 -23.13
N SER A 99 4.68 9.40 -22.74
CA SER A 99 3.69 8.87 -23.67
C SER A 99 2.30 8.91 -23.04
N THR A 100 1.39 9.68 -23.64
CA THR A 100 -0.01 9.73 -23.22
C THR A 100 -0.64 8.34 -23.14
N THR A 101 -0.35 7.46 -24.10
CA THR A 101 -0.85 6.07 -24.10
C THR A 101 -0.32 5.28 -22.91
N ARG A 102 0.98 5.38 -22.57
CA ARG A 102 1.54 4.70 -21.40
C ARG A 102 0.97 5.27 -20.10
N GLY A 103 0.83 6.59 -20.02
CA GLY A 103 0.22 7.28 -18.88
C GLY A 103 -1.20 6.80 -18.62
N VAL A 104 -2.05 6.75 -19.66
CA VAL A 104 -3.44 6.27 -19.54
C VAL A 104 -3.48 4.80 -19.12
N LEU A 105 -2.65 3.94 -19.72
CA LEU A 105 -2.60 2.52 -19.33
C LEU A 105 -2.17 2.33 -17.87
N LEU A 106 -1.17 3.09 -17.41
CA LEU A 106 -0.73 3.04 -16.02
C LEU A 106 -1.77 3.63 -15.05
N ALA A 107 -2.43 4.73 -15.42
CA ALA A 107 -3.51 5.33 -14.64
C ALA A 107 -4.69 4.37 -14.45
N LEU A 108 -5.07 3.64 -15.52
CA LEU A 108 -6.12 2.62 -15.43
C LEU A 108 -5.69 1.45 -14.55
N ALA A 109 -4.43 1.00 -14.66
CA ALA A 109 -3.91 -0.08 -13.84
C ALA A 109 -3.91 0.27 -12.34
N ILE A 110 -3.44 1.47 -12.00
CA ILE A 110 -3.43 1.98 -10.61
C ILE A 110 -4.86 2.23 -10.12
N GLY A 111 -5.70 2.89 -10.91
CA GLY A 111 -7.10 3.13 -10.51
C GLY A 111 -7.91 1.86 -10.22
N VAL A 112 -7.59 0.73 -10.88
CA VAL A 112 -8.24 -0.56 -10.60
C VAL A 112 -7.87 -1.12 -9.22
N GLN A 113 -6.63 -0.94 -8.75
CA GLN A 113 -6.20 -1.38 -7.41
C GLN A 113 -6.58 -0.38 -6.31
N ASP A 114 -6.76 0.91 -6.64
CA ASP A 114 -7.19 1.90 -5.65
C ASP A 114 -8.61 1.67 -5.17
N ILE A 115 -9.47 1.05 -5.98
CA ILE A 115 -10.84 0.69 -5.58
C ILE A 115 -10.83 -0.25 -4.37
N PRO A 116 -10.18 -1.44 -4.42
CA PRO A 116 -10.13 -2.32 -3.25
C PRO A 116 -9.36 -1.71 -2.07
N GLU A 117 -8.34 -0.87 -2.30
CA GLU A 117 -7.59 -0.18 -1.24
C GLU A 117 -8.39 0.88 -0.52
N GLY A 118 -9.03 1.76 -1.29
CA GLY A 118 -9.94 2.77 -0.76
C GLY A 118 -11.06 2.13 0.06
N LEU A 119 -11.56 0.96 -0.38
CA LEU A 119 -12.55 0.20 0.38
C LEU A 119 -11.99 -0.40 1.68
N ALA A 120 -10.76 -0.96 1.63
CA ALA A 120 -10.07 -1.51 2.80
C ALA A 120 -9.78 -0.46 3.88
N VAL A 121 -9.70 0.83 3.51
CA VAL A 121 -9.58 1.95 4.45
C VAL A 121 -10.93 2.50 4.87
N ALA A 122 -11.86 2.68 3.92
CA ALA A 122 -13.15 3.32 4.16
C ALA A 122 -14.07 2.48 5.04
N ILE A 123 -14.10 1.15 4.88
CA ILE A 123 -14.98 0.29 5.68
C ILE A 123 -14.63 0.36 7.18
N PRO A 124 -13.37 0.13 7.61
CA PRO A 124 -13.00 0.25 9.02
C PRO A 124 -13.22 1.66 9.57
N LEU A 125 -12.94 2.70 8.77
CA LEU A 125 -13.15 4.09 9.19
C LEU A 125 -14.64 4.42 9.35
N ALA A 126 -15.51 3.92 8.47
CA ALA A 126 -16.96 4.10 8.56
C ALA A 126 -17.50 3.43 9.83
N ILE A 127 -17.08 2.20 10.10
CA ILE A 127 -17.47 1.44 11.29
C ILE A 127 -16.94 2.13 12.57
N ALA A 128 -15.66 2.49 12.61
CA ALA A 128 -15.05 3.08 13.80
C ALA A 128 -15.54 4.50 14.10
N SER A 129 -15.89 5.28 13.08
CA SER A 129 -16.40 6.65 13.24
C SER A 129 -17.92 6.74 13.34
N GLY A 130 -18.65 5.69 12.96
CA GLY A 130 -20.10 5.73 12.80
C GLY A 130 -20.58 6.66 11.68
N ASN A 131 -19.68 7.12 10.80
CA ASN A 131 -19.98 8.11 9.77
C ASN A 131 -19.45 7.66 8.40
N PRO A 132 -20.29 7.03 7.55
CA PRO A 132 -19.88 6.55 6.23
C PRO A 132 -19.49 7.68 5.28
N THR A 133 -20.12 8.85 5.39
CA THR A 133 -19.78 10.03 4.59
C THR A 133 -18.36 10.51 4.87
N LYS A 134 -17.93 10.49 6.13
CA LYS A 134 -16.56 10.85 6.52
C LYS A 134 -15.53 9.87 5.96
N ALA A 135 -15.87 8.58 5.96
CA ALA A 135 -15.01 7.56 5.38
C ALA A 135 -14.90 7.69 3.86
N PHE A 136 -16.02 7.95 3.18
CA PHE A 136 -16.03 8.25 1.74
C PHE A 136 -15.20 9.50 1.41
N ALA A 137 -15.38 10.59 2.17
CA ALA A 137 -14.61 11.82 1.98
C ALA A 137 -13.09 11.57 2.12
N MET A 138 -12.68 10.72 3.06
CA MET A 138 -11.27 10.34 3.20
C MET A 138 -10.75 9.53 2.01
N GLY A 139 -11.54 8.60 1.47
CA GLY A 139 -11.20 7.89 0.24
C GLY A 139 -11.07 8.84 -0.96
N ALA A 140 -12.01 9.78 -1.10
CA ALA A 140 -11.96 10.80 -2.15
C ALA A 140 -10.74 11.73 -2.01
N LEU A 141 -10.36 12.10 -0.78
CA LEU A 141 -9.14 12.87 -0.51
C LEU A 141 -7.87 12.10 -0.89
N SER A 142 -7.84 10.78 -0.71
CA SER A 142 -6.73 9.94 -1.17
C SER A 142 -6.57 9.97 -2.68
N GLY A 143 -7.66 9.73 -3.43
CA GLY A 143 -7.62 9.81 -4.90
C GLY A 143 -7.31 11.22 -5.42
N ALA A 144 -7.77 12.26 -4.72
CA ALA A 144 -7.41 13.65 -5.06
C ALA A 144 -5.91 13.92 -4.85
N ALA A 145 -5.32 13.42 -3.76
CA ALA A 145 -3.89 13.54 -3.50
C ALA A 145 -3.05 12.86 -4.60
N GLU A 146 -3.49 11.71 -5.08
CA GLU A 146 -2.88 11.01 -6.21
C GLU A 146 -2.94 11.81 -7.51
N ALA A 147 -4.12 12.31 -7.86
CA ALA A 147 -4.31 13.12 -9.07
C ALA A 147 -3.45 14.40 -9.03
N LEU A 148 -3.32 15.03 -7.86
CA LEU A 148 -2.43 16.17 -7.66
C LEU A 148 -0.96 15.79 -7.78
N ALA A 149 -0.56 14.65 -7.21
CA ALA A 149 0.80 14.15 -7.31
C ALA A 149 1.21 13.84 -8.77
N ALA A 150 0.27 13.42 -9.61
CA ALA A 150 0.49 13.22 -11.04
C ALA A 150 0.84 14.50 -11.82
N LEU A 151 0.57 15.68 -11.27
CA LEU A 151 0.96 16.95 -11.89
C LEU A 151 2.42 17.32 -11.61
N ILE A 152 3.08 16.68 -10.65
CA ILE A 152 4.47 17.02 -10.26
C ILE A 152 5.49 16.63 -11.34
N PRO A 153 5.48 15.41 -11.93
CA PRO A 153 6.48 15.00 -12.92
C PRO A 153 6.60 15.88 -14.17
N PRO A 154 5.50 16.32 -14.82
CA PRO A 154 5.58 17.26 -15.95
C PRO A 154 6.21 18.61 -15.61
N LEU A 155 6.22 19.02 -14.33
CA LEU A 155 6.78 20.31 -13.89
C LEU A 155 8.27 20.23 -13.53
N VAL A 156 8.81 19.03 -13.32
CA VAL A 156 10.20 18.80 -12.85
C VAL A 156 10.90 17.75 -13.72
N VAL A 157 10.71 17.88 -15.05
CA VAL A 157 10.98 16.87 -16.09
C VAL A 157 12.38 16.25 -16.05
N THR A 158 13.43 16.98 -15.67
CA THR A 158 14.81 16.48 -15.76
C THR A 158 15.26 15.62 -14.57
N ALA A 159 14.70 15.81 -13.38
CA ALA A 159 15.09 15.05 -12.19
C ALA A 159 14.23 13.80 -11.96
N ILE A 160 12.94 13.86 -12.32
CA ILE A 160 11.99 12.77 -12.05
C ILE A 160 12.12 11.63 -13.08
N ALA A 161 12.48 11.95 -14.32
CA ALA A 161 12.81 11.01 -15.39
C ALA A 161 13.68 9.81 -14.96
N THR A 162 14.79 10.14 -14.29
CA THR A 162 15.86 9.20 -13.95
C THR A 162 15.63 8.57 -12.58
N THR A 163 14.88 9.24 -11.70
CA THR A 163 14.65 8.79 -10.33
C THR A 163 13.37 7.99 -10.16
N LEU A 164 12.36 8.17 -11.03
CA LEU A 164 11.10 7.47 -10.88
C LEU A 164 11.24 5.94 -10.97
N PRO A 165 11.97 5.35 -11.95
CA PRO A 165 12.15 3.91 -11.97
C PRO A 165 12.84 3.39 -10.69
N LEU A 166 13.72 4.19 -10.09
CA LEU A 166 14.40 3.85 -8.84
C LEU A 166 13.44 3.88 -7.66
N ILE A 167 12.58 4.91 -7.57
CA ILE A 167 11.54 5.04 -6.54
C ILE A 167 10.56 3.87 -6.65
N MET A 168 10.14 3.50 -7.86
CA MET A 168 9.25 2.35 -8.11
C MET A 168 9.91 1.03 -7.70
N ALA A 169 11.18 0.83 -8.04
CA ALA A 169 11.93 -0.36 -7.60
C ALA A 169 12.02 -0.44 -6.07
N LEU A 170 12.35 0.69 -5.43
CA LEU A 170 12.43 0.80 -3.97
C LEU A 170 11.09 0.50 -3.30
N ALA A 171 9.99 1.06 -3.82
CA ALA A 171 8.63 0.78 -3.36
C ALA A 171 8.27 -0.70 -3.54
N ALA A 172 8.59 -1.32 -4.68
CA ALA A 172 8.36 -2.75 -4.92
C ALA A 172 9.09 -3.62 -3.89
N GLY A 173 10.34 -3.30 -3.57
CA GLY A 173 11.15 -4.00 -2.55
C GLY A 173 10.56 -3.88 -1.15
N ALA A 174 10.16 -2.67 -0.77
CA ALA A 174 9.50 -2.40 0.50
C ALA A 174 8.19 -3.20 0.64
N MET A 175 7.36 -3.24 -0.40
CA MET A 175 6.08 -3.95 -0.38
C MET A 175 6.24 -5.46 -0.28
N VAL A 176 7.27 -6.04 -0.91
CA VAL A 176 7.57 -7.47 -0.75
C VAL A 176 8.00 -7.79 0.68
N TYR A 177 8.85 -6.97 1.30
CA TYR A 177 9.24 -7.16 2.70
C TYR A 177 8.00 -7.22 3.59
N VAL A 178 7.12 -6.22 3.45
CA VAL A 178 5.85 -6.16 4.18
C VAL A 178 5.03 -7.42 3.93
N VAL A 179 4.75 -7.81 2.67
CA VAL A 179 3.96 -9.02 2.40
C VAL A 179 4.55 -10.27 3.08
N VAL A 180 5.87 -10.45 3.01
CA VAL A 180 6.53 -11.61 3.60
C VAL A 180 6.55 -11.59 5.13
N HIS A 181 6.80 -10.44 5.75
CA HIS A 181 6.92 -10.33 7.21
C HIS A 181 5.60 -10.16 7.94
N GLU A 182 4.63 -9.51 7.28
CA GLU A 182 3.37 -9.15 7.90
C GLU A 182 2.26 -10.10 7.45
N VAL A 183 2.13 -10.34 6.15
CA VAL A 183 0.93 -10.99 5.60
C VAL A 183 1.05 -12.51 5.58
N VAL A 184 2.20 -13.06 5.20
CA VAL A 184 2.41 -14.52 5.19
C VAL A 184 2.23 -15.11 6.60
N PRO A 185 2.82 -14.55 7.68
CA PRO A 185 2.60 -15.06 9.02
C PRO A 185 1.16 -14.89 9.52
N ASP A 186 0.43 -13.87 9.08
CA ASP A 186 -0.98 -13.68 9.46
C ASP A 186 -1.88 -14.77 8.86
N ILE A 187 -1.64 -15.13 7.59
CA ILE A 187 -2.39 -16.18 6.89
C ILE A 187 -2.06 -17.58 7.42
N TYR A 188 -0.77 -17.86 7.69
CA TYR A 188 -0.28 -19.21 8.01
C TYR A 188 0.06 -19.43 9.49
N GLY A 189 0.22 -18.37 10.29
CA GLY A 189 0.64 -18.41 11.69
C GLY A 189 -0.50 -18.56 12.70
N HIS A 190 -1.77 -18.34 12.31
CA HIS A 190 -2.94 -18.73 13.10
C HIS A 190 -3.22 -20.25 13.05
N GLY A 191 -2.19 -21.04 13.32
CA GLY A 191 -2.21 -22.51 13.40
C GLY A 191 -1.93 -23.07 14.79
N SER A 192 -1.72 -22.24 15.82
CA SER A 192 -1.73 -22.70 17.21
C SER A 192 -3.16 -22.67 17.76
N VAL A 193 -3.90 -23.73 17.46
CA VAL A 193 -5.04 -24.14 18.29
C VAL A 193 -4.52 -24.25 19.73
N ASN A 194 -5.09 -23.48 20.64
CA ASN A 194 -4.85 -23.70 22.07
C ASN A 194 -5.60 -24.97 22.46
N TRP A 195 -4.87 -26.07 22.68
CA TRP A 195 -5.46 -27.36 23.02
C TRP A 195 -6.09 -27.37 24.42
N ASP A 196 -5.78 -26.36 25.24
CA ASP A 196 -6.26 -26.22 26.62
C ASP A 196 -7.74 -25.81 26.74
N THR A 197 -8.44 -25.51 25.64
CA THR A 197 -9.88 -25.13 25.67
C THR A 197 -10.83 -26.23 25.19
N LEU A 198 -10.36 -27.48 25.10
CA LEU A 198 -11.18 -28.64 24.68
C LEU A 198 -11.41 -29.67 25.81
N GLU A 199 -11.01 -29.36 27.06
CA GLU A 199 -11.16 -30.27 28.20
C GLU A 199 -12.14 -29.80 29.31
N ASP A 200 -13.02 -28.82 29.03
CA ASP A 200 -14.14 -28.46 29.94
C ASP A 200 -15.51 -28.55 29.24
#